data_AF-B4GYD6-F1
#
_entry.id   AF-B4GYD6-F1
#
_cell.length_a   1.000
_cell.length_b   1.000
_cell.length_c   1.000
_cell.angle_alpha   90.00
_cell.angle_beta   90.00
_cell.angle_gamma   90.00
#
_symmetry.space_group_name_H-M   'P 1'
#
loop_
_entity.id
_entity.type
_entity.pdbx_description
1 polymer ?
#
loop_
_entity_poly.entity_id
_entity_poly.type
_entity_poly.pdbx_seq_one_letter_code
_entity_poly.pdbx_strand_id
1 'polypeptide(L)'
;MVSAISEDSVSASASGQCVVVKEELPAGNYILVAVEIDTTGRRLIDEIVQLAGYTSKGNFQQYIMPYMNLNQAARQRHQIRVISIGFYRMLKSMQTYKIIKSKSEVAALMDFLNWLETLLAKQPNKEGIVMLYHDDRKFIPLHDLGGAQEVLPD
;
A
#
# COMPACT_ATOMS: atom_id res chain seq x y z
N MET A 1 -16.04 -21.37 -60.80
CA MET A 1 -17.19 -21.71 -59.93
C MET A 1 -16.67 -22.55 -58.76
N VAL A 2 -17.33 -22.43 -57.62
CA VAL A 2 -17.33 -23.25 -56.36
C VAL A 2 -16.51 -24.57 -56.25
N SER A 3 -16.10 -25.05 -55.06
CA SER A 3 -15.79 -24.46 -53.73
C SER A 3 -15.44 -25.60 -52.73
N ALA A 4 -14.45 -25.39 -51.84
CA ALA A 4 -14.14 -26.22 -50.65
C ALA A 4 -13.85 -27.72 -50.95
N ILE A 5 -13.51 -28.64 -50.04
CA ILE A 5 -13.26 -28.69 -48.56
C ILE A 5 -12.12 -29.74 -48.38
N SER A 6 -11.27 -29.81 -47.34
CA SER A 6 -11.02 -29.04 -46.11
C SER A 6 -9.56 -29.31 -45.67
N GLU A 7 -9.07 -28.69 -44.57
CA GLU A 7 -7.86 -29.13 -43.86
C GLU A 7 -8.21 -29.73 -42.47
N ASP A 8 -7.39 -30.67 -41.99
CA ASP A 8 -7.62 -31.44 -40.76
C ASP A 8 -7.19 -30.70 -39.48
N SER A 9 -7.87 -31.00 -38.37
CA SER A 9 -7.63 -30.36 -37.08
C SER A 9 -6.73 -31.18 -36.14
N VAL A 10 -5.68 -30.56 -35.61
CA VAL A 10 -5.00 -31.00 -34.37
C VAL A 10 -4.78 -29.77 -33.48
N SER A 11 -5.24 -29.86 -32.24
CA SER A 11 -5.27 -28.75 -31.29
C SER A 11 -4.03 -28.67 -30.40
N ALA A 12 -3.46 -27.47 -30.29
CA ALA A 12 -2.45 -27.11 -29.29
C ALA A 12 -2.86 -25.82 -28.58
N SER A 13 -3.96 -25.88 -27.81
CA SER A 13 -4.54 -24.72 -27.12
C SER A 13 -3.73 -24.30 -25.90
N ALA A 14 -2.59 -23.64 -26.13
CA ALA A 14 -1.90 -22.85 -25.12
C ALA A 14 -2.77 -21.62 -24.78
N SER A 15 -3.78 -21.81 -23.94
CA SER A 15 -4.71 -20.77 -23.49
C SER A 15 -4.02 -19.80 -22.53
N GLY A 16 -3.16 -18.94 -23.09
CA GLY A 16 -2.71 -17.73 -22.40
C GLY A 16 -3.94 -16.87 -22.14
N GLN A 17 -4.49 -16.96 -20.93
CA GLN A 17 -5.61 -16.13 -20.51
C GLN A 17 -5.16 -14.67 -20.59
N CYS A 18 -5.64 -13.95 -21.60
CA CYS A 18 -5.63 -12.51 -21.58
C CYS A 18 -6.45 -12.10 -20.35
N VAL A 19 -5.75 -11.66 -19.30
CA VAL A 19 -6.41 -11.13 -18.10
C VAL A 19 -7.17 -9.91 -18.57
N VAL A 20 -8.49 -10.02 -18.62
CA VAL A 20 -9.37 -8.90 -19.00
C VAL A 20 -9.23 -7.86 -17.90
N VAL A 21 -8.33 -6.89 -18.12
CA VAL A 21 -8.19 -5.70 -17.29
C VAL A 21 -9.48 -4.90 -17.47
N LYS A 22 -10.42 -5.16 -16.56
CA LYS A 22 -11.64 -4.38 -16.38
C LYS A 22 -11.21 -2.92 -16.20
N GLU A 23 -11.67 -2.01 -17.06
CA GLU A 23 -11.33 -0.58 -16.98
C GLU A 23 -12.07 0.07 -15.80
N GLU A 24 -11.59 -0.20 -14.59
CA GLU A 24 -12.16 0.31 -13.32
C GLU A 24 -11.73 1.74 -13.00
N LEU A 25 -10.78 2.30 -13.76
CA LEU A 25 -10.38 3.70 -13.71
C LEU A 25 -10.48 4.29 -15.14
N PRO A 26 -11.27 5.34 -15.38
CA PRO A 26 -11.37 5.95 -16.70
C PRO A 26 -10.07 6.67 -17.09
N ALA A 27 -9.89 6.94 -18.38
CA ALA A 27 -8.75 7.73 -18.85
C ALA A 27 -8.89 9.19 -18.39
N GLY A 28 -7.99 9.63 -17.50
CA GLY A 28 -8.05 10.94 -16.83
C GLY A 28 -6.70 11.45 -16.36
N ASN A 29 -6.62 12.74 -16.05
CA ASN A 29 -5.40 13.42 -15.65
C ASN A 29 -5.14 13.25 -14.13
N TYR A 30 -4.60 12.11 -13.72
CA TYR A 30 -4.36 11.79 -12.31
C TYR A 30 -3.00 12.26 -11.77
N ILE A 31 -2.91 12.40 -10.45
CA ILE A 31 -1.64 12.54 -9.72
C ILE A 31 -1.21 11.15 -9.25
N LEU A 32 -0.01 10.74 -9.61
CA LEU A 32 0.60 9.51 -9.08
C LEU A 32 1.29 9.80 -7.75
N VAL A 33 0.94 9.02 -6.73
CA VAL A 33 1.58 9.02 -5.41
C VAL A 33 1.99 7.58 -5.10
N ALA A 34 3.28 7.33 -4.90
CA ALA A 34 3.74 6.04 -4.38
C ALA A 34 3.48 5.99 -2.87
N VAL A 35 2.94 4.89 -2.36
CA VAL A 35 2.61 4.68 -0.94
C VAL A 35 3.21 3.35 -0.48
N GLU A 36 3.91 3.37 0.65
CA GLU A 36 4.37 2.16 1.34
C GLU A 36 4.13 2.30 2.85
N ILE A 37 3.80 1.17 3.49
CA ILE A 37 3.57 1.06 4.94
C ILE A 37 4.52 0.07 5.58
N ASP A 38 5.16 0.48 6.66
CA ASP A 38 5.84 -0.43 7.59
C ASP A 38 4.83 -0.91 8.62
N THR A 39 4.84 -2.21 8.94
CA THR A 39 3.85 -2.81 9.85
C THR A 39 4.51 -3.70 10.91
N THR A 40 3.79 -4.03 11.99
CA THR A 40 4.31 -4.92 13.06
C THR A 40 4.50 -6.37 12.61
N GLY A 41 3.99 -6.74 11.43
CA GLY A 41 4.13 -8.05 10.81
C GLY A 41 3.71 -8.12 9.33
N ARG A 42 2.88 -9.10 8.96
CA ARG A 42 2.42 -9.41 7.59
C ARG A 42 0.99 -10.01 7.55
N ARG A 43 0.18 -9.75 8.57
CA ARG A 43 -1.23 -10.16 8.74
C ARG A 43 -2.10 -8.91 8.85
N LEU A 44 -3.37 -9.00 8.47
CA LEU A 44 -4.31 -7.87 8.56
C LEU A 44 -4.61 -7.42 10.02
N ILE A 45 -4.21 -8.22 11.01
CA ILE A 45 -4.30 -7.88 12.44
C ILE A 45 -3.01 -7.24 12.99
N ASP A 46 -1.97 -7.12 12.17
CA ASP A 46 -0.75 -6.40 12.52
C ASP A 46 -0.97 -4.89 12.26
N GLU A 47 -0.22 -4.02 12.93
CA GLU A 47 -0.49 -2.58 13.03
C GLU A 47 0.49 -1.76 12.18
N ILE A 48 0.10 -0.54 11.77
CA ILE A 48 1.01 0.38 11.06
C ILE A 48 2.05 0.96 12.03
N VAL A 49 3.31 0.99 11.59
CA VAL A 49 4.48 1.54 12.30
C VAL A 49 5.02 2.78 11.58
N GLN A 50 4.93 2.82 10.26
CA GLN A 50 5.21 4.02 9.44
C GLN A 50 4.27 4.06 8.24
N LEU A 51 3.75 5.24 7.94
CA LEU A 51 3.10 5.56 6.68
C LEU A 51 4.01 6.49 5.87
N ALA A 52 4.31 6.13 4.63
CA ALA A 52 5.13 6.92 3.70
C ALA A 52 4.38 7.17 2.39
N GLY A 53 4.42 8.41 1.92
CA GLY A 53 3.88 8.85 0.63
C GLY A 53 4.93 9.62 -0.16
N TYR A 54 5.08 9.33 -1.45
CA TYR A 54 6.08 9.96 -2.31
C TYR A 54 5.49 10.40 -3.65
N THR A 55 5.84 11.61 -4.07
CA THR A 55 5.65 12.09 -5.45
C THR A 55 6.87 12.92 -5.86
N SER A 56 7.07 13.15 -7.16
CA SER A 56 8.26 13.86 -7.67
C SER A 56 8.40 15.32 -7.18
N LYS A 57 7.33 15.89 -6.61
CA LYS A 57 7.27 17.26 -6.06
C LYS A 57 7.27 17.32 -4.52
N GLY A 58 7.32 16.20 -3.81
CA GLY A 58 7.26 16.19 -2.35
C GLY A 58 7.02 14.80 -1.73
N ASN A 59 7.28 14.68 -0.44
CA ASN A 59 7.09 13.45 0.32
C ASN A 59 6.30 13.70 1.61
N PHE A 60 5.81 12.60 2.17
CA PHE A 60 5.19 12.46 3.48
C PHE A 60 5.82 11.25 4.16
N GLN A 61 6.14 11.37 5.45
CA GLN A 61 6.61 10.25 6.27
C GLN A 61 6.18 10.50 7.73
N GLN A 62 5.41 9.59 8.30
CA GLN A 62 4.98 9.68 9.70
C GLN A 62 5.03 8.30 10.36
N TYR A 63 5.81 8.22 11.44
CA TYR A 63 5.84 7.07 12.32
C TYR A 63 4.60 7.03 13.21
N ILE A 64 4.03 5.85 13.38
CA ILE A 64 2.86 5.55 14.19
C ILE A 64 3.30 4.68 15.37
N MET A 65 2.78 4.92 16.56
CA MET A 65 3.10 4.13 17.75
C MET A 65 2.14 2.93 17.88
N PRO A 66 2.60 1.68 17.69
CA PRO A 66 1.73 0.50 17.81
C PRO A 66 1.43 0.12 19.27
N TYR A 67 0.23 -0.41 19.49
CA TYR A 67 -0.19 -1.03 20.74
C TYR A 67 0.62 -2.30 21.04
N MET A 68 0.90 -3.14 20.04
CA MET A 68 1.77 -4.31 20.16
C MET A 68 3.24 -3.98 19.87
N ASN A 69 4.12 -4.98 20.00
CA ASN A 69 5.54 -4.87 19.68
C ASN A 69 5.80 -5.51 18.31
N LEU A 70 6.58 -4.86 17.44
CA LEU A 70 7.02 -5.41 16.15
C LEU A 70 7.58 -6.83 16.32
N ASN A 71 7.19 -7.77 15.45
CA ASN A 71 7.71 -9.14 15.45
C ASN A 71 9.19 -9.18 14.99
N GLN A 72 9.88 -10.32 15.16
CA GLN A 72 11.32 -10.39 14.86
C GLN A 72 11.68 -10.07 13.40
N ALA A 73 10.85 -10.50 12.44
CA ALA A 73 11.07 -10.22 11.02
C ALA A 73 10.84 -8.74 10.69
N ALA A 74 9.77 -8.13 11.23
CA ALA A 74 9.51 -6.69 11.09
C ALA A 74 10.65 -5.85 11.70
N ARG A 75 11.15 -6.21 12.89
CA ARG A 75 12.33 -5.56 13.50
C ARG A 75 13.57 -5.65 12.61
N GLN A 76 13.74 -6.74 11.87
CA GLN A 76 14.87 -6.94 10.95
C GLN A 76 14.69 -6.20 9.61
N ARG A 77 13.48 -6.18 9.02
CA ARG A 77 13.15 -5.45 7.78
C ARG A 77 13.28 -3.94 7.99
N HIS A 78 12.56 -3.40 8.96
CA HIS A 78 12.40 -1.95 9.16
C HIS A 78 13.48 -1.35 10.08
N GLN A 79 14.31 -2.19 10.72
CA GLN A 79 15.36 -1.77 11.66
C GLN A 79 14.85 -0.84 12.77
N ILE A 80 13.66 -1.13 13.27
CA ILE A 80 12.96 -0.39 14.32
C ILE A 80 12.50 -1.38 15.39
N ARG A 81 12.46 -0.94 16.65
CA ARG A 81 11.85 -1.70 17.74
C ARG A 81 11.14 -0.78 18.72
N VAL A 82 10.09 -1.30 19.35
CA VAL A 82 9.59 -0.72 20.60
C VAL A 82 10.61 -0.97 21.72
N ILE A 83 10.75 0.01 22.61
CA ILE A 83 11.38 -0.12 23.92
C ILE A 83 10.41 0.37 25.00
N SER A 84 10.63 -0.05 26.24
CA SER A 84 9.99 0.53 27.43
C SER A 84 11.04 1.29 28.25
N ILE A 85 10.70 2.50 28.71
CA ILE A 85 11.49 3.27 29.68
C ILE A 85 10.55 3.61 30.84
N GLY A 86 10.72 2.91 31.96
CA GLY A 86 9.69 2.85 33.00
C GLY A 86 8.38 2.32 32.41
N PHE A 87 7.30 3.07 32.62
CA PHE A 87 5.96 2.74 32.11
C PHE A 87 5.70 3.19 30.66
N TYR A 88 6.57 4.04 30.08
CA TYR A 88 6.38 4.58 28.74
C TYR A 88 6.97 3.67 27.66
N ARG A 89 6.19 3.38 26.61
CA ARG A 89 6.63 2.69 25.40
C ARG A 89 6.92 3.70 24.28
N MET A 90 7.98 3.47 23.51
CA MET A 90 8.39 4.36 22.41
C MET A 90 9.17 3.58 21.34
N LEU A 91 9.19 4.10 20.11
CA LEU A 91 9.98 3.56 19.01
C LEU A 91 11.45 3.99 19.11
N LYS A 92 12.36 3.05 18.84
CA LYS A 92 13.81 3.27 18.73
C LYS A 92 14.34 2.68 17.42
N SER A 93 15.13 3.47 16.70
CA SER A 93 15.89 2.98 15.53
C SER A 93 16.99 2.01 15.99
N MET A 94 17.13 0.87 15.30
CA MET A 94 18.21 -0.09 15.52
C MET A 94 19.49 0.28 14.78
N GLN A 95 19.40 1.08 13.71
CA GLN A 95 20.57 1.63 13.00
C GLN A 95 21.23 2.79 13.79
N THR A 96 20.44 3.79 14.19
CA THR A 96 20.96 5.04 14.77
C THR A 96 20.90 5.09 16.29
N TYR A 97 20.24 4.12 16.92
CA TYR A 97 19.94 4.08 18.36
C TYR A 97 19.23 5.32 18.93
N LYS A 98 18.67 6.19 18.08
CA LYS A 98 17.86 7.34 18.49
C LYS A 98 16.40 6.95 18.73
N ILE A 99 15.74 7.67 19.62
CA ILE A 99 14.28 7.60 19.81
C ILE A 99 13.60 8.26 18.61
N ILE A 100 12.58 7.60 18.07
CA ILE A 100 11.81 8.06 16.91
C ILE A 100 10.58 8.81 17.43
N LYS A 101 10.26 9.97 16.85
CA LYS A 101 9.03 10.71 17.16
C LYS A 101 7.86 10.10 16.38
N SER A 102 6.93 9.49 17.10
CA SER A 102 5.71 8.87 16.58
C SER A 102 4.46 9.66 16.95
N LYS A 103 3.39 9.54 16.16
CA LYS A 103 2.03 9.98 16.49
C LYS A 103 1.12 8.78 16.77
N SER A 104 -0.12 9.02 17.17
CA SER A 104 -1.18 8.01 17.06
C SER A 104 -1.58 7.80 15.59
N GLU A 105 -2.11 6.63 15.29
CA GLU A 105 -2.56 6.22 13.95
C GLU A 105 -3.57 7.23 13.35
N VAL A 106 -4.65 7.53 14.07
CA VAL A 106 -5.67 8.51 13.65
C VAL A 106 -5.07 9.89 13.35
N ALA A 107 -4.10 10.34 14.14
CA ALA A 107 -3.45 11.63 13.89
C ALA A 107 -2.58 11.59 12.61
N ALA A 108 -1.82 10.52 12.40
CA ALA A 108 -0.99 10.33 11.22
C ALA A 108 -1.82 10.20 9.92
N LEU A 109 -2.97 9.52 9.99
CA LEU A 109 -3.92 9.43 8.88
C LEU A 109 -4.54 10.79 8.56
N MET A 110 -4.91 11.58 9.58
CA MET A 110 -5.36 12.95 9.38
C MET A 110 -4.27 13.84 8.77
N ASP A 111 -3.01 13.75 9.22
CA ASP A 111 -1.89 14.47 8.58
C ASP A 111 -1.72 14.06 7.11
N PHE A 112 -1.90 12.78 6.78
CA PHE A 112 -1.77 12.24 5.42
C PHE A 112 -2.89 12.72 4.50
N LEU A 113 -4.14 12.73 4.97
CA LEU A 113 -5.29 13.30 4.24
C LEU A 113 -5.07 14.80 3.96
N ASN A 114 -4.69 15.58 4.98
CA ASN A 114 -4.34 17.00 4.82
C ASN A 114 -3.20 17.21 3.80
N TRP A 115 -2.21 16.29 3.77
CA TRP A 115 -1.13 16.32 2.78
C TRP A 115 -1.63 16.04 1.36
N LEU A 116 -2.51 15.04 1.17
CA LEU A 116 -3.13 14.71 -0.11
C LEU A 116 -4.01 15.85 -0.64
N GLU A 117 -4.85 16.46 0.21
CA GLU A 117 -5.65 17.65 -0.13
C GLU A 117 -4.76 18.81 -0.56
N THR A 118 -3.69 19.08 0.20
CA THR A 118 -2.67 20.09 -0.13
C THR A 118 -1.94 19.79 -1.45
N LEU A 119 -1.86 18.51 -1.85
CA LEU A 119 -1.23 18.06 -3.09
C LEU A 119 -2.17 18.27 -4.29
N LEU A 120 -3.47 18.00 -4.12
CA LEU A 120 -4.52 18.23 -5.11
C LEU A 120 -4.75 19.74 -5.33
N ALA A 121 -4.82 20.54 -4.27
CA ALA A 121 -5.00 21.99 -4.34
C ALA A 121 -3.86 22.71 -5.10
N LYS A 122 -2.66 22.12 -5.16
CA LYS A 122 -1.52 22.62 -5.94
C LYS A 122 -1.60 22.27 -7.43
N GLN A 123 -2.56 21.45 -7.86
CA GLN A 123 -2.69 20.94 -9.23
C GLN A 123 -4.17 20.89 -9.67
N PRO A 124 -4.88 22.04 -9.79
CA PRO A 124 -6.32 22.09 -10.05
C PRO A 124 -6.75 21.49 -11.40
N ASN A 125 -5.82 21.26 -12.33
CA ASN A 125 -6.07 20.59 -13.61
C ASN A 125 -6.04 19.05 -13.49
N LYS A 126 -6.11 18.49 -12.29
CA LYS A 126 -6.04 17.04 -12.01
C LYS A 126 -7.37 16.54 -11.45
N GLU A 127 -7.83 15.40 -11.96
CA GLU A 127 -9.13 14.81 -11.62
C GLU A 127 -9.12 14.01 -10.31
N GLY A 128 -7.94 13.60 -9.84
CA GLY A 128 -7.81 12.85 -8.59
C GLY A 128 -6.38 12.34 -8.34
N ILE A 129 -6.24 11.53 -7.31
CA ILE A 129 -4.97 10.91 -6.90
C ILE A 129 -5.08 9.39 -7.06
N VAL A 130 -4.10 8.78 -7.70
CA VAL A 130 -3.93 7.33 -7.81
C VAL A 130 -2.75 6.92 -6.93
N MET A 131 -3.01 6.06 -5.96
CA MET A 131 -2.00 5.52 -5.05
C MET A 131 -1.36 4.27 -5.67
N LEU A 132 -0.05 4.29 -5.81
CA LEU A 132 0.76 3.18 -6.33
C LEU A 132 1.46 2.48 -5.16
N TYR A 133 1.22 1.19 -4.99
CA TYR A 133 1.91 0.35 -4.01
C TYR A 133 2.62 -0.79 -4.73
N HIS A 134 3.71 -1.32 -4.15
CA HIS A 134 4.44 -2.46 -4.72
C HIS A 134 4.72 -3.49 -3.62
N ASP A 135 3.93 -4.56 -3.59
CA ASP A 135 4.12 -5.71 -2.70
C ASP A 135 3.68 -6.99 -3.43
N ASP A 136 4.49 -8.04 -3.37
CA ASP A 136 4.27 -9.32 -4.06
C ASP A 136 2.97 -10.03 -3.60
N ARG A 137 2.41 -9.57 -2.47
CA ARG A 137 1.09 -9.95 -1.97
C ARG A 137 0.26 -8.68 -1.75
N LYS A 138 -1.00 -8.67 -2.20
CA LYS A 138 -1.96 -7.56 -2.00
C LYS A 138 -2.26 -7.34 -0.49
N PHE A 139 -1.34 -6.66 0.19
CA PHE A 139 -1.39 -6.42 1.63
C PHE A 139 -1.76 -4.97 1.94
N ILE A 140 -1.06 -4.02 1.28
CA ILE A 140 -1.16 -2.58 1.57
C ILE A 140 -2.59 -2.03 1.37
N PRO A 141 -3.28 -2.22 0.23
CA PRO A 141 -4.63 -1.66 0.05
C PRO A 141 -5.67 -2.26 1.00
N LEU A 142 -5.50 -3.54 1.38
CA LEU A 142 -6.44 -4.25 2.23
C LEU A 142 -6.28 -3.88 3.72
N HIS A 143 -5.14 -3.28 4.07
CA HIS A 143 -4.87 -2.68 5.37
C HIS A 143 -5.55 -1.30 5.45
N ASP A 144 -5.25 -0.39 4.52
CA ASP A 144 -5.81 0.97 4.49
C ASP A 144 -7.35 1.01 4.33
N LEU A 145 -7.95 0.07 3.59
CA LEU A 145 -9.40 0.00 3.36
C LEU A 145 -10.18 -0.84 4.39
N GLY A 146 -9.54 -1.34 5.45
CA GLY A 146 -10.26 -1.94 6.59
C GLY A 146 -11.02 -3.22 6.27
N GLY A 147 -10.42 -4.16 5.54
CA GLY A 147 -10.90 -5.56 5.52
C GLY A 147 -12.19 -5.83 4.73
N ALA A 148 -12.54 -4.99 3.75
CA ALA A 148 -13.62 -5.25 2.79
C ALA A 148 -13.27 -6.39 1.81
N GLN A 149 -13.20 -7.63 2.32
CA GLN A 149 -13.05 -8.84 1.54
C GLN A 149 -14.38 -9.16 0.84
N GLU A 150 -14.41 -9.06 -0.48
CA GLU A 150 -15.54 -9.45 -1.31
C GLU A 150 -15.86 -10.94 -1.08
N VAL A 151 -17.08 -11.24 -0.64
CA VAL A 151 -17.55 -12.61 -0.40
C VAL A 151 -18.02 -13.19 -1.73
N LEU A 152 -17.15 -14.00 -2.34
CA LEU A 152 -17.53 -14.84 -3.47
C LEU A 152 -18.57 -15.87 -3.02
N PRO A 153 -19.69 -16.05 -3.75
CA PRO A 153 -20.56 -17.22 -3.59
C PRO A 153 -19.89 -18.48 -4.15
N ASP A 154 -20.32 -19.64 -3.65
CA ASP A 154 -19.87 -20.98 -4.06
C ASP A 154 -20.34 -21.38 -5.48
#